data_AF-A0A7X9FGF8-F1
#
_entry.id   AF-A0A7X9FGF8-F1
#
_cell.length_a   1.000
_cell.length_b   1.000
_cell.length_c   1.000
_cell.angle_alpha   90.00
_cell.angle_beta   90.00
_cell.angle_gamma   90.00
#
_symmetry.space_group_name_H-M   'P 1'
#
loop_
_entity.id
_entity.type
_entity.pdbx_description
1 polymer ?
#
loop_
_entity_poly.entity_id
_entity_poly.type
_entity_poly.pdbx_seq_one_letter_code
_entity_poly.pdbx_strand_id
1 'polypeptide(L)'
;MKRPEVPEQDIFELLKDSKELTSLPQVLAEVVRITNNDDCGAAEVAEVIMKDPALSARILRISNSAYYGAAREIGTVSQAVVTMGLRAVKALSLSVGLYRLFDTGEGTVNRLRFWRHSLEVAIASREIAIACSYRPAEEAFVCGLLHDIGILVLEANFEDRFKRLWKQVEAGESLTTLEQAHWGTDHARVAKFLLDQWRVPKYIGEAVAVHHDPFGQDQSLPQNRLGRIVSLANRISKFRIYQTPPLNTDEIAQIEKLADSLGIGATEMASLQERVISLLIKEAEFLEIKIGSMTDLLIDANTLIYKQYLLVESVLRENRRMQAQIARDQVKKAALESLKTITATLSHYINNASATILGRAQLVELAISKGTVADTQQVAGDSMGIIIKSVETISLVLEELKKLSSFDTTHYHDDTDILNIEERLRQQMSALGAERRKPVSAGN
;
A
#
# COMPACT_ATOMS: atom_id res chain seq x y z
N MET A 1 -10.89 4.44 32.81
CA MET A 1 -10.44 3.13 33.35
C MET A 1 -8.96 2.98 33.04
N LYS A 2 -8.12 2.88 34.07
CA LYS A 2 -6.68 2.59 33.90
C LYS A 2 -6.53 1.19 33.28
N ARG A 3 -5.72 1.08 32.23
CA ARG A 3 -5.28 -0.21 31.67
C ARG A 3 -4.64 -1.02 32.81
N PRO A 4 -4.97 -2.31 33.00
CA PRO A 4 -4.28 -3.10 34.00
C PRO A 4 -2.83 -3.29 33.53
N GLU A 5 -1.89 -2.67 34.24
CA GLU A 5 -0.47 -3.00 34.20
C GLU A 5 -0.31 -4.39 34.83
N VAL A 6 -0.38 -5.43 33.99
CA VAL A 6 0.17 -6.75 34.34
C VAL A 6 1.69 -6.60 34.22
N PRO A 7 2.50 -7.10 35.18
CA PRO A 7 3.95 -7.08 35.02
C PRO A 7 4.28 -7.82 33.72
N GLU A 8 5.01 -7.18 32.80
CA GLU A 8 5.60 -7.82 31.62
C GLU A 8 6.55 -8.92 32.12
N GLN A 9 6.03 -10.11 32.36
CA GLN A 9 6.87 -11.31 32.41
C GLN A 9 7.42 -11.49 31.01
N ASP A 10 8.74 -11.58 30.91
CA ASP A 10 9.44 -11.83 29.65
C ASP A 10 8.85 -13.10 29.02
N ILE A 11 8.25 -12.95 27.83
CA ILE A 11 7.64 -14.05 27.10
C ILE A 11 8.64 -15.18 26.85
N PHE A 12 9.93 -14.86 26.68
CA PHE A 12 10.96 -15.86 26.47
C PHE A 12 11.17 -16.73 27.72
N GLU A 13 11.03 -16.18 28.92
CA GLU A 13 11.05 -16.97 30.16
C GLU A 13 9.85 -17.92 30.25
N LEU A 14 8.66 -17.46 29.87
CA LEU A 14 7.45 -18.29 29.83
C LEU A 14 7.57 -19.44 28.82
N LEU A 15 8.28 -19.20 27.72
CA LEU A 15 8.46 -20.18 26.67
C LEU A 15 9.51 -21.24 27.03
N LYS A 16 10.53 -20.97 27.86
CA LYS A 16 11.61 -21.93 28.16
C LYS A 16 11.14 -23.34 28.53
N ASP A 17 10.02 -23.44 29.25
CA ASP A 17 9.47 -24.71 29.72
C ASP A 17 8.38 -25.30 28.80
N SER A 18 8.19 -24.74 27.59
CA SER A 18 7.17 -25.24 26.67
C SER A 18 7.46 -26.64 26.16
N LYS A 19 6.41 -27.41 25.88
CA LYS A 19 6.54 -28.77 25.34
C LYS A 19 7.23 -28.77 23.98
N GLU A 20 6.93 -27.79 23.15
CA GLU A 20 7.54 -27.63 21.82
C GLU A 20 9.04 -27.37 21.95
N LEU A 21 9.46 -26.59 22.95
CA LEU A 21 10.86 -26.26 23.22
C LEU A 21 11.63 -27.43 23.87
N THR A 22 10.94 -28.29 24.64
CA THR A 22 11.58 -29.34 25.44
C THR A 22 11.73 -30.70 24.75
N SER A 23 11.01 -30.98 23.65
CA SER A 23 11.09 -32.29 22.98
C SER A 23 11.30 -32.20 21.46
N LEU A 24 12.52 -31.89 21.03
CA LEU A 24 12.93 -32.14 19.66
C LEU A 24 13.04 -33.67 19.45
N PRO A 25 12.42 -34.26 18.42
CA PRO A 25 12.57 -35.68 18.10
C PRO A 25 14.03 -36.14 18.15
N GLN A 26 14.30 -37.28 18.80
CA GLN A 26 15.66 -37.75 19.12
C GLN A 26 16.59 -37.77 17.89
N VAL A 27 16.07 -38.18 16.73
CA VAL A 27 16.83 -38.22 15.47
C VAL A 27 17.25 -36.82 15.03
N LEU A 28 16.38 -35.81 15.16
CA LEU A 28 16.72 -34.43 14.81
C LEU A 28 17.70 -33.80 15.79
N ALA A 29 17.51 -34.04 17.09
CA ALA A 29 18.44 -33.59 18.12
C ALA A 29 19.84 -34.17 17.87
N GLU A 30 19.90 -35.44 17.46
CA GLU A 30 21.15 -36.09 17.10
C GLU A 30 21.74 -35.54 15.79
N VAL A 31 20.92 -35.31 14.75
CA VAL A 31 21.39 -34.66 13.51
C VAL A 31 21.99 -33.29 13.84
N VAL A 32 21.31 -32.45 14.63
CA VAL A 32 21.83 -31.14 15.03
C VAL A 32 23.12 -31.27 15.84
N ARG A 33 23.18 -32.20 16.79
CA ARG A 33 24.35 -32.43 17.63
C ARG A 33 25.57 -32.79 16.81
N ILE A 34 25.45 -33.78 15.91
CA ILE A 34 26.59 -34.27 15.13
C ILE A 34 26.99 -33.23 14.08
N THR A 35 26.03 -32.59 13.40
CA THR A 35 26.32 -31.58 12.38
C THR A 35 26.73 -30.20 12.92
N ASN A 36 26.78 -30.01 14.24
CA ASN A 36 27.41 -28.86 14.88
C ASN A 36 28.91 -29.09 15.15
N ASN A 37 29.42 -30.28 14.87
CA ASN A 37 30.85 -30.57 14.88
C ASN A 37 31.43 -30.37 13.47
N ASP A 38 32.43 -29.49 13.34
CA ASP A 38 33.06 -29.17 12.05
C ASP A 38 33.85 -30.36 11.45
N ASP A 39 34.20 -31.36 12.27
CA ASP A 39 34.89 -32.58 11.83
C ASP A 39 33.93 -33.72 11.42
N CYS A 40 32.62 -33.47 11.42
CA CYS A 40 31.64 -34.50 11.12
C CYS A 40 31.73 -35.00 9.66
N GLY A 41 31.82 -36.32 9.50
CA GLY A 41 31.81 -36.98 8.20
C GLY A 41 30.39 -37.22 7.65
N ALA A 42 30.26 -37.26 6.32
CA ALA A 42 29.01 -37.60 5.64
C ALA A 42 28.39 -38.94 6.10
N ALA A 43 29.24 -39.91 6.47
CA ALA A 43 28.82 -41.21 6.97
C ALA A 43 28.10 -41.13 8.33
N GLU A 44 28.59 -40.32 9.26
CA GLU A 44 28.00 -40.19 10.60
C GLU A 44 26.61 -39.56 10.53
N VAL A 45 26.42 -38.54 9.68
CA VAL A 45 25.10 -37.94 9.46
C VAL A 45 24.15 -38.92 8.78
N ALA A 46 24.63 -39.67 7.79
CA ALA A 46 23.83 -40.70 7.14
C ALA A 46 23.37 -41.77 8.14
N GLU A 47 24.23 -42.22 9.05
CA GLU A 47 23.87 -43.19 10.10
C GLU A 47 22.76 -42.69 11.01
N VAL A 48 22.78 -41.42 11.39
CA VAL A 48 21.70 -40.84 12.21
C VAL A 48 20.40 -40.78 11.42
N ILE A 49 20.45 -40.30 10.18
CA ILE A 49 19.25 -40.17 9.34
C ILE A 49 18.62 -41.54 9.06
N MET A 50 19.44 -42.57 8.84
CA MET A 50 18.99 -43.95 8.64
C MET A 50 18.21 -44.54 9.84
N LYS A 51 18.30 -43.93 11.03
CA LYS A 51 17.46 -44.32 12.19
C LYS A 51 16.00 -43.90 12.05
N ASP A 52 15.69 -42.95 11.16
CA ASP A 52 14.32 -42.60 10.78
C ASP A 52 14.10 -42.95 9.29
N PRO A 53 13.40 -44.07 9.00
CA PRO A 53 13.12 -44.49 7.62
C PRO A 53 12.34 -43.46 6.81
N ALA A 54 11.46 -42.66 7.43
CA ALA A 54 10.68 -41.64 6.75
C ALA A 54 11.56 -40.45 6.37
N LEU A 55 12.43 -40.01 7.29
CA LEU A 55 13.42 -38.96 7.01
C LEU A 55 14.41 -39.41 5.93
N SER A 56 14.88 -40.66 5.99
CA SER A 56 15.78 -41.25 4.99
C SER A 56 15.16 -41.27 3.60
N ALA A 57 13.92 -41.74 3.47
CA ALA A 57 13.20 -41.75 2.21
C ALA A 57 12.99 -40.33 1.65
N ARG A 58 12.76 -39.34 2.52
CA ARG A 58 12.63 -37.93 2.12
C ARG A 58 13.97 -37.35 1.65
N ILE A 59 15.07 -37.56 2.36
CA ILE A 59 16.41 -37.10 1.95
C ILE A 59 16.85 -37.73 0.62
N LEU A 60 16.63 -39.04 0.45
CA LEU A 60 16.88 -39.75 -0.80
C LEU A 60 16.06 -39.18 -1.96
N ARG A 61 14.76 -38.97 -1.74
CA ARG A 61 13.91 -38.28 -2.71
C ARG A 61 14.51 -36.92 -3.05
N ILE A 62 14.83 -36.07 -2.06
CA ILE A 62 15.40 -34.71 -2.22
C ILE A 62 16.65 -34.71 -3.07
N SER A 63 17.58 -35.62 -2.79
CA SER A 63 18.82 -35.76 -3.55
C SER A 63 18.59 -36.11 -5.03
N ASN A 64 17.45 -36.71 -5.37
CA ASN A 64 17.04 -37.05 -6.73
C ASN A 64 16.11 -36.01 -7.39
N SER A 65 15.85 -34.87 -6.75
CA SER A 65 15.02 -33.81 -7.35
C SER A 65 15.70 -33.20 -8.59
N ALA A 66 14.89 -32.57 -9.45
CA ALA A 66 15.37 -31.85 -10.63
C ALA A 66 16.44 -30.78 -10.30
N TYR A 67 16.48 -30.28 -9.06
CA TYR A 67 17.48 -29.33 -8.61
C TYR A 67 18.90 -29.92 -8.55
N TYR A 68 19.05 -31.12 -7.99
CA TYR A 68 20.36 -31.77 -7.87
C TYR A 68 20.80 -32.43 -9.18
N GLY A 69 19.88 -32.64 -10.13
CA GLY A 69 20.20 -32.98 -11.52
C GLY A 69 21.11 -34.19 -11.65
N ALA A 70 21.01 -35.16 -10.72
CA ALA A 70 21.93 -36.27 -10.64
C ALA A 70 21.90 -37.09 -11.94
N ALA A 71 23.06 -37.24 -12.59
CA ALA A 71 23.19 -38.00 -13.85
C ALA A 71 22.81 -39.49 -13.69
N ARG A 72 22.76 -39.98 -12.45
CA ARG A 72 22.27 -41.29 -12.04
C ARG A 72 21.47 -41.15 -10.74
N GLU A 73 20.49 -42.02 -10.58
CA GLU A 73 19.68 -42.11 -9.37
C GLU A 73 20.55 -42.37 -8.12
N ILE A 74 20.37 -41.54 -7.10
CA ILE A 74 21.03 -41.65 -5.79
C ILE A 74 20.25 -42.66 -4.95
N GLY A 75 20.88 -43.79 -4.64
CA GLY A 75 20.24 -44.93 -3.97
C GLY A 75 20.52 -45.04 -2.47
N THR A 76 21.43 -44.25 -1.90
CA THR A 76 21.81 -44.32 -0.48
C THR A 76 21.89 -42.95 0.18
N VAL A 77 21.55 -42.89 1.48
CA VAL A 77 21.59 -41.64 2.26
C VAL A 77 23.01 -41.06 2.29
N SER A 78 24.04 -41.90 2.37
CA SER A 78 25.44 -41.45 2.31
C SER A 78 25.78 -40.76 0.97
N GLN A 79 25.30 -41.30 -0.16
CA GLN A 79 25.44 -40.63 -1.46
C GLN A 79 24.68 -39.31 -1.50
N ALA A 80 23.48 -39.26 -0.92
CA ALA A 80 22.71 -38.01 -0.79
C ALA A 80 23.48 -36.95 0.01
N VAL A 81 24.07 -37.32 1.15
CA VAL A 81 24.88 -36.40 1.98
C VAL A 81 26.11 -35.91 1.24
N VAL A 82 26.78 -36.75 0.45
CA VAL A 82 27.94 -36.36 -0.36
C VAL A 82 27.53 -35.40 -1.48
N THR A 83 26.44 -35.69 -2.20
CA THR A 83 25.98 -34.88 -3.33
C THR A 83 25.44 -33.52 -2.87
N MET A 84 24.66 -33.50 -1.79
CA MET A 84 23.98 -32.29 -1.31
C MET A 84 24.88 -31.48 -0.37
N GLY A 85 25.83 -32.14 0.28
CA GLY A 85 26.63 -31.59 1.37
C GLY A 85 25.92 -31.69 2.72
N LEU A 86 26.73 -31.76 3.77
CA LEU A 86 26.31 -31.89 5.17
C LEU A 86 25.34 -30.77 5.60
N ARG A 87 25.61 -29.52 5.20
CA ARG A 87 24.78 -28.36 5.56
C ARG A 87 23.37 -28.46 4.99
N ALA A 88 23.22 -28.85 3.72
CA ALA A 88 21.93 -29.03 3.07
C ALA A 88 21.12 -30.15 3.72
N VAL A 89 21.74 -31.29 3.98
CA VAL A 89 21.05 -32.44 4.62
C VAL A 89 20.62 -32.11 6.04
N LYS A 90 21.47 -31.42 6.81
CA LYS A 90 21.11 -30.91 8.14
C LYS A 90 19.87 -30.03 8.07
N ALA A 91 19.89 -29.05 7.18
CA ALA A 91 18.84 -28.08 7.03
C ALA A 91 17.51 -28.79 6.65
N LEU A 92 17.53 -29.71 5.69
CA LEU A 92 16.33 -30.44 5.29
C LEU A 92 15.79 -31.38 6.37
N SER A 93 16.69 -31.99 7.14
CA SER A 93 16.30 -32.83 8.29
C SER A 93 15.55 -32.01 9.33
N LEU A 94 16.07 -30.81 9.65
CA LEU A 94 15.40 -29.86 10.53
C LEU A 94 14.02 -29.48 10.01
N SER A 95 13.90 -29.11 8.73
CA SER A 95 12.64 -28.77 8.07
C SER A 95 11.57 -29.86 8.17
N VAL A 96 11.93 -31.09 7.82
CA VAL A 96 11.02 -32.25 7.86
C VAL A 96 10.57 -32.55 9.29
N GLY A 97 11.52 -32.49 10.21
CA GLY A 97 11.27 -32.71 11.62
C GLY A 97 10.34 -31.69 12.25
N LEU A 98 10.54 -30.43 11.88
CA LEU A 98 9.75 -29.31 12.34
C LEU A 98 8.31 -29.33 11.85
N TYR A 99 8.12 -29.66 10.57
CA TYR A 99 6.80 -29.89 10.02
C TYR A 99 6.00 -30.90 10.84
N ARG A 100 6.62 -32.04 11.20
CA ARG A 100 5.96 -33.10 11.98
C ARG A 100 5.59 -32.67 13.41
N LEU A 101 6.37 -31.78 14.01
CA LEU A 101 6.11 -31.30 15.38
C LEU A 101 4.88 -30.38 15.43
N PHE A 102 4.66 -29.58 14.39
CA PHE A 102 3.63 -28.55 14.38
C PHE A 102 2.40 -28.84 13.50
N ASP A 103 2.46 -29.85 12.62
CA ASP A 103 1.31 -30.36 11.86
C ASP A 103 0.41 -31.28 12.71
N THR A 104 -0.08 -30.77 13.85
CA THR A 104 -0.84 -31.55 14.86
C THR A 104 -2.35 -31.56 14.66
N GLY A 105 -2.88 -30.94 13.60
CA GLY A 105 -4.32 -30.91 13.30
C GLY A 105 -4.93 -29.50 13.34
N GLU A 106 -6.16 -29.39 13.83
CA GLU A 106 -6.93 -28.12 13.85
C GLU A 106 -6.37 -27.13 14.88
N GLY A 107 -6.33 -25.86 14.50
CA GLY A 107 -5.89 -24.73 15.32
C GLY A 107 -6.58 -23.44 14.88
N THR A 108 -6.29 -22.35 15.59
CA THR A 108 -6.68 -20.99 15.21
C THR A 108 -6.09 -20.61 13.85
N VAL A 109 -4.82 -20.94 13.62
CA VAL A 109 -4.17 -20.74 12.32
C VAL A 109 -4.44 -21.94 11.41
N ASN A 110 -4.98 -21.69 10.23
CA ASN A 110 -5.21 -22.71 9.22
C ASN A 110 -3.88 -23.34 8.77
N ARG A 111 -3.62 -24.58 9.18
CA ARG A 111 -2.37 -25.31 8.89
C ARG A 111 -2.08 -25.47 7.41
N LEU A 112 -3.11 -25.68 6.60
CA LEU A 112 -2.97 -25.82 5.15
C LEU A 112 -2.43 -24.52 4.52
N ARG A 113 -3.00 -23.37 4.91
CA ARG A 113 -2.55 -22.05 4.45
C ARG A 113 -1.16 -21.71 4.97
N PHE A 114 -0.89 -22.01 6.24
CA PHE A 114 0.40 -21.79 6.88
C PHE A 114 1.52 -22.52 6.14
N TRP A 115 1.37 -23.83 5.93
CA TRP A 115 2.41 -24.63 5.30
C TRP A 115 2.55 -24.36 3.81
N ARG A 116 1.45 -24.04 3.11
CA ARG A 116 1.52 -23.59 1.71
C ARG A 116 2.31 -22.28 1.57
N HIS A 117 2.06 -21.30 2.44
CA HIS A 117 2.83 -20.06 2.47
C HIS A 117 4.30 -20.34 2.78
N SER A 118 4.57 -21.06 3.87
CA SER A 118 5.95 -21.39 4.30
C SER A 118 6.73 -22.12 3.22
N LEU A 119 6.10 -23.07 2.50
CA LEU A 119 6.76 -23.79 1.41
C LEU A 119 6.99 -22.89 0.18
N GLU A 120 6.04 -22.03 -0.19
CA GLU A 120 6.24 -21.06 -1.27
C GLU A 120 7.41 -20.12 -0.95
N VAL A 121 7.49 -19.61 0.28
CA VAL A 121 8.59 -18.75 0.74
C VAL A 121 9.92 -19.52 0.76
N ALA A 122 9.93 -20.79 1.15
CA ALA A 122 11.12 -21.64 1.09
C ALA A 122 11.65 -21.79 -0.34
N ILE A 123 10.77 -22.12 -1.29
CA ILE A 123 11.13 -22.29 -2.70
C ILE A 123 11.61 -20.96 -3.28
N ALA A 124 10.87 -19.87 -3.05
CA ALA A 124 11.26 -18.54 -3.49
C ALA A 124 12.62 -18.12 -2.91
N SER A 125 12.87 -18.36 -1.62
CA SER A 125 14.14 -18.06 -0.96
C SER A 125 15.30 -18.81 -1.63
N ARG A 126 15.11 -20.09 -1.97
CA ARG A 126 16.12 -20.90 -2.69
C ARG A 126 16.39 -20.35 -4.09
N GLU A 127 15.35 -20.03 -4.85
CA GLU A 127 15.48 -19.47 -6.20
C GLU A 127 16.16 -18.09 -6.18
N ILE A 128 15.82 -17.23 -5.21
CA ILE A 128 16.45 -15.92 -5.02
C ILE A 128 17.92 -16.09 -4.62
N ALA A 129 18.22 -17.05 -3.74
CA ALA A 129 19.59 -17.37 -3.36
C ALA A 129 20.43 -17.79 -4.59
N ILE A 130 19.88 -18.63 -5.47
CA ILE A 130 20.55 -19.03 -6.71
C ILE A 130 20.78 -17.82 -7.62
N ALA A 131 19.74 -17.00 -7.85
CA ALA A 131 19.81 -15.82 -8.72
C ALA A 131 20.89 -14.83 -8.24
N CYS A 132 20.94 -14.56 -6.92
CA CYS A 132 21.95 -13.67 -6.35
C CYS A 132 23.30 -14.37 -6.06
N SER A 133 23.50 -15.63 -6.47
CA SER A 133 24.72 -16.40 -6.21
C SER A 133 25.08 -16.56 -4.71
N TYR A 134 24.07 -16.66 -3.84
CA TYR A 134 24.23 -17.10 -2.45
C TYR A 134 24.37 -18.63 -2.38
N ARG A 135 25.35 -19.13 -1.62
CA ARG A 135 25.59 -20.56 -1.45
C ARG A 135 25.88 -20.91 0.02
N PRO A 136 25.37 -22.04 0.52
CA PRO A 136 24.46 -22.98 -0.14
C PRO A 136 23.00 -22.45 -0.19
N ALA A 137 22.28 -22.71 -1.28
CA ALA A 137 20.93 -22.17 -1.49
C ALA A 137 19.87 -22.85 -0.58
N GLU A 138 20.20 -24.03 -0.08
CA GLU A 138 19.39 -24.82 0.84
C GLU A 138 19.24 -24.16 2.20
N GLU A 139 20.21 -23.35 2.63
CA GLU A 139 20.07 -22.53 3.83
C GLU A 139 18.92 -21.54 3.68
N ALA A 140 18.80 -20.90 2.51
CA ALA A 140 17.70 -19.98 2.22
C ALA A 140 16.36 -20.72 2.16
N PHE A 141 16.32 -21.92 1.58
CA PHE A 141 15.14 -22.77 1.61
C PHE A 141 14.64 -23.01 3.04
N VAL A 142 15.55 -23.39 3.94
CA VAL A 142 15.18 -23.70 5.32
C VAL A 142 14.80 -22.48 6.12
N CYS A 143 15.50 -21.36 5.94
CA CYS A 143 15.07 -20.10 6.57
C CYS A 143 13.67 -19.71 6.10
N GLY A 144 13.38 -19.84 4.80
CA GLY A 144 12.05 -19.56 4.26
C GLY A 144 10.97 -20.50 4.78
N LEU A 145 11.27 -21.79 5.00
CA LEU A 145 10.29 -22.71 5.56
C LEU A 145 9.99 -22.44 7.04
N LEU A 146 11.00 -21.96 7.78
CA LEU A 146 10.92 -21.80 9.24
C LEU A 146 10.57 -20.37 9.67
N HIS A 147 10.51 -19.41 8.75
CA HIS A 147 10.47 -17.98 9.08
C HIS A 147 9.30 -17.59 10.00
N ASP A 148 8.14 -18.24 9.81
CA ASP A 148 6.91 -17.96 10.54
C ASP A 148 6.56 -18.99 11.62
N ILE A 149 7.46 -19.93 11.93
CA ILE A 149 7.15 -21.01 12.89
C ILE A 149 6.87 -20.50 14.30
N GLY A 150 7.33 -19.30 14.62
CA GLY A 150 7.02 -18.62 15.89
C GLY A 150 5.53 -18.31 16.06
N ILE A 151 4.76 -18.18 14.97
CA ILE A 151 3.30 -18.04 15.03
C ILE A 151 2.68 -19.28 15.69
N LEU A 152 3.16 -20.48 15.31
CA LEU A 152 2.67 -21.73 15.84
C LEU A 152 3.09 -21.95 17.30
N VAL A 153 4.28 -21.48 17.68
CA VAL A 153 4.75 -21.46 19.07
C VAL A 153 3.85 -20.57 19.94
N LEU A 154 3.56 -19.35 19.47
CA LEU A 154 2.68 -18.41 20.17
C LEU A 154 1.27 -18.96 20.33
N GLU A 155 0.74 -19.59 19.28
CA GLU A 155 -0.57 -20.24 19.32
C GLU A 155 -0.62 -21.38 20.34
N ALA A 156 0.37 -22.27 20.34
CA ALA A 156 0.42 -23.43 21.23
C ALA A 156 0.54 -23.04 22.71
N ASN A 157 1.23 -21.93 23.00
CA ASN A 157 1.54 -21.52 24.37
C ASN A 157 0.57 -20.47 24.94
N PHE A 158 -0.12 -19.73 24.08
CA PHE A 158 -0.99 -18.63 24.49
C PHE A 158 -2.38 -18.69 23.86
N GLU A 159 -2.96 -19.90 23.73
CA GLU A 159 -4.18 -20.20 22.97
C GLU A 159 -5.28 -19.12 23.07
N ASP A 160 -5.75 -18.77 24.27
CA ASP A 160 -6.82 -17.78 24.46
C ASP A 160 -6.43 -16.36 24.02
N ARG A 161 -5.19 -15.96 24.30
CA ARG A 161 -4.67 -14.62 23.93
C ARG A 161 -4.44 -14.56 22.42
N PHE A 162 -3.87 -15.61 21.85
CA PHE A 162 -3.63 -15.78 20.43
C PHE A 162 -4.94 -15.78 19.64
N LYS A 163 -5.97 -16.52 20.08
CA LYS A 163 -7.32 -16.50 19.46
C LYS A 163 -7.92 -15.09 19.38
N ARG A 164 -7.75 -14.26 20.41
CA ARG A 164 -8.25 -12.87 20.39
C ARG A 164 -7.43 -11.98 19.46
N LEU A 165 -6.12 -12.17 19.43
CA LEU A 165 -5.24 -11.45 18.51
C LEU A 165 -5.54 -11.83 17.06
N TRP A 166 -5.71 -13.12 16.77
CA TRP A 166 -5.95 -13.63 15.42
C TRP A 166 -7.23 -13.07 14.79
N LYS A 167 -8.28 -12.83 15.59
CA LYS A 167 -9.51 -12.16 15.10
C LYS A 167 -9.25 -10.74 14.58
N GLN A 168 -8.32 -10.00 15.19
CA GLN A 168 -7.93 -8.65 14.72
C GLN A 168 -7.09 -8.74 13.44
N VAL A 169 -6.21 -9.74 13.34
CA VAL A 169 -5.46 -10.04 12.12
C VAL A 169 -6.39 -10.37 10.96
N GLU A 170 -7.42 -11.19 11.19
CA GLU A 170 -8.44 -11.50 10.18
C GLU A 170 -9.29 -10.28 9.78
N ALA A 171 -9.37 -9.27 10.64
CA ALA A 171 -10.00 -7.98 10.35
C ALA A 171 -9.08 -7.02 9.56
N GLY A 172 -7.83 -7.41 9.27
CA GLY A 172 -6.89 -6.67 8.44
C GLY A 172 -5.84 -5.88 9.22
N GLU A 173 -5.74 -6.04 10.54
CA GLU A 173 -4.67 -5.44 11.34
C GLU A 173 -3.34 -6.19 11.15
N SER A 174 -2.22 -5.47 11.27
CA SER A 174 -0.88 -6.05 11.12
C SER A 174 -0.55 -7.01 12.26
N LEU A 175 -0.21 -8.26 11.93
CA LEU A 175 0.19 -9.29 12.90
C LEU A 175 1.37 -8.83 13.76
N THR A 176 2.43 -8.30 13.16
CA THR A 176 3.64 -7.88 13.88
C THR A 176 3.37 -6.73 14.84
N THR A 177 2.52 -5.77 14.44
CA THR A 177 2.09 -4.66 15.30
C THR A 177 1.30 -5.16 16.51
N LEU A 178 0.39 -6.10 16.30
CA LEU A 178 -0.41 -6.69 17.37
C LEU A 178 0.46 -7.53 18.31
N GLU A 179 1.37 -8.34 17.79
CA GLU A 179 2.31 -9.12 18.58
C GLU A 179 3.17 -8.23 19.46
N GLN A 180 3.75 -7.17 18.87
CA GLN A 180 4.56 -6.20 19.61
C GLN A 180 3.74 -5.52 20.73
N ALA A 181 2.47 -5.19 20.49
CA ALA A 181 1.59 -4.61 21.50
C ALA A 181 1.17 -5.59 22.61
N HIS A 182 1.08 -6.89 22.31
CA HIS A 182 0.60 -7.92 23.23
C HIS A 182 1.71 -8.62 24.02
N TRP A 183 2.91 -8.70 23.45
CA TRP A 183 4.03 -9.52 23.94
C TRP A 183 5.37 -8.80 23.94
N GLY A 184 5.47 -7.57 23.41
CA GLY A 184 6.74 -6.83 23.35
C GLY A 184 7.74 -7.41 22.35
N THR A 185 7.33 -8.37 21.53
CA THR A 185 8.13 -9.04 20.48
C THR A 185 7.21 -9.53 19.36
N ASP A 186 7.79 -10.01 18.26
CA ASP A 186 7.10 -10.65 17.14
C ASP A 186 7.38 -12.16 17.04
N HIS A 187 6.63 -12.83 16.17
CA HIS A 187 6.84 -14.25 15.86
C HIS A 187 8.22 -14.56 15.28
N ALA A 188 8.86 -13.62 14.57
CA ALA A 188 10.18 -13.84 13.97
C ALA A 188 11.26 -14.04 15.06
N ARG A 189 11.21 -13.22 16.11
CA ARG A 189 12.10 -13.36 17.28
C ARG A 189 11.75 -14.57 18.13
N VAL A 190 10.47 -14.94 18.24
CA VAL A 190 10.05 -16.20 18.89
C VAL A 190 10.58 -17.40 18.14
N ALA A 191 10.52 -17.40 16.80
CA ALA A 191 11.11 -18.44 15.96
C ALA A 191 12.61 -18.54 16.18
N LYS A 192 13.34 -17.43 16.21
CA LYS A 192 14.78 -17.44 16.54
C LYS A 192 15.05 -18.04 17.92
N PHE A 193 14.28 -17.64 18.94
CA PHE A 193 14.43 -18.18 20.29
C PHE A 193 14.27 -19.71 20.31
N LEU A 194 13.27 -20.24 19.60
CA LEU A 194 13.07 -21.67 19.40
C LEU A 194 14.28 -22.36 18.74
N LEU A 195 14.75 -21.78 17.64
CA LEU A 195 15.89 -22.32 16.90
C LEU A 195 17.19 -22.30 17.74
N ASP A 196 17.38 -21.27 18.56
CA ASP A 196 18.50 -21.17 19.50
C ASP A 196 18.45 -22.27 20.57
N GLN A 197 17.27 -22.53 21.15
CA GLN A 197 17.10 -23.62 22.14
C GLN A 197 17.41 -24.98 21.53
N TRP A 198 17.05 -25.20 20.26
CA TRP A 198 17.38 -26.42 19.54
C TRP A 198 18.79 -26.47 19.00
N ARG A 199 19.63 -25.46 19.27
CA ARG A 199 21.03 -25.39 18.82
C ARG A 199 21.16 -25.44 17.29
N VAL A 200 20.15 -24.93 16.57
CA VAL A 200 20.24 -24.68 15.13
C VAL A 200 21.34 -23.61 14.91
N PRO A 201 22.11 -23.67 13.81
CA PRO A 201 23.14 -22.68 13.55
C PRO A 201 22.63 -21.24 13.64
N LYS A 202 23.36 -20.38 14.37
CA LYS A 202 22.94 -19.01 14.69
C LYS A 202 22.53 -18.19 13.47
N TYR A 203 23.25 -18.34 12.35
CA TYR A 203 22.97 -17.60 11.12
C TYR A 203 21.57 -17.90 10.54
N ILE A 204 21.01 -19.09 10.77
CA ILE A 204 19.64 -19.43 10.36
C ILE A 204 18.64 -18.69 11.25
N GLY A 205 18.82 -18.76 12.58
CA GLY A 205 17.96 -18.06 13.53
C GLY A 205 18.01 -16.53 13.35
N GLU A 206 19.19 -15.98 13.06
CA GLU A 206 19.38 -14.56 12.75
C GLU A 206 18.67 -14.14 11.46
N ALA A 207 18.79 -14.92 10.38
CA ALA A 207 18.07 -14.65 9.13
C ALA A 207 16.55 -14.71 9.30
N VAL A 208 16.06 -15.69 10.08
CA VAL A 208 14.63 -15.80 10.43
C VAL A 208 14.17 -14.61 11.25
N ALA A 209 14.92 -14.16 12.25
CA ALA A 209 14.50 -13.05 13.12
C ALA A 209 14.35 -11.70 12.40
N VAL A 210 15.12 -11.45 11.34
CA VAL A 210 15.17 -10.15 10.67
C VAL A 210 14.29 -10.08 9.42
N HIS A 211 13.47 -11.09 9.13
CA HIS A 211 12.77 -11.13 7.84
C HIS A 211 11.72 -10.02 7.65
N HIS A 212 11.22 -9.38 8.72
CA HIS A 212 10.37 -8.18 8.62
C HIS A 212 11.16 -6.88 8.44
N ASP A 213 12.36 -6.79 9.03
CA ASP A 213 13.29 -5.66 8.93
C ASP A 213 14.72 -6.13 8.59
N PRO A 214 14.97 -6.50 7.33
CA PRO A 214 16.19 -7.17 6.93
C PRO A 214 17.36 -6.20 6.68
N PHE A 215 17.12 -4.89 6.76
CA PHE A 215 18.16 -3.87 6.67
C PHE A 215 18.70 -3.46 8.04
N GLY A 216 17.94 -3.69 9.11
CA GLY A 216 18.29 -3.33 10.48
C GLY A 216 18.58 -1.83 10.67
N GLN A 217 18.96 -1.45 11.88
CA GLN A 217 19.40 -0.07 12.18
C GLN A 217 20.91 0.13 12.02
N ASP A 218 21.70 -0.95 12.08
CA ASP A 218 23.16 -0.91 12.12
C ASP A 218 23.78 -1.46 10.82
N GLN A 219 24.40 -0.57 10.04
CA GLN A 219 25.05 -0.87 8.76
C GLN A 219 26.43 -1.55 8.92
N SER A 220 26.90 -1.78 10.17
CA SER A 220 28.24 -2.31 10.45
C SER A 220 28.36 -3.84 10.50
N LEU A 221 27.24 -4.56 10.64
CA LEU A 221 27.22 -6.02 10.53
C LEU A 221 27.27 -6.44 9.05
N PRO A 222 27.94 -7.55 8.68
CA PRO A 222 27.87 -8.07 7.32
C PRO A 222 26.40 -8.20 6.93
N GLN A 223 25.99 -7.44 5.91
CA GLN A 223 24.60 -7.34 5.46
C GLN A 223 23.97 -8.74 5.48
N ASN A 224 22.94 -8.97 6.30
CA ASN A 224 22.34 -10.28 6.46
C ASN A 224 21.61 -10.66 5.15
N ARG A 225 22.39 -11.12 4.18
CA ARG A 225 21.95 -11.41 2.82
C ARG A 225 20.90 -12.50 2.83
N LEU A 226 21.04 -13.47 3.72
CA LEU A 226 20.09 -14.54 3.95
C LEU A 226 18.75 -14.00 4.47
N GLY A 227 18.76 -13.10 5.46
CA GLY A 227 17.55 -12.42 5.94
C GLY A 227 16.86 -11.58 4.85
N ARG A 228 17.63 -10.89 4.00
CA ARG A 228 17.10 -10.15 2.85
C ARG A 228 16.48 -11.06 1.78
N ILE A 229 17.09 -12.22 1.52
CA ILE A 229 16.53 -13.24 0.63
C ILE A 229 15.17 -13.72 1.15
N VAL A 230 15.09 -14.08 2.43
CA VAL A 230 13.85 -14.55 3.07
C VAL A 230 12.78 -13.45 3.10
N SER A 231 13.18 -12.22 3.42
CA SER A 231 12.26 -11.07 3.42
C SER A 231 11.67 -10.81 2.03
N LEU A 232 12.50 -10.83 0.99
CA LEU A 232 12.04 -10.66 -0.38
C LEU A 232 11.10 -11.80 -0.78
N ALA A 233 11.47 -13.06 -0.48
CA ALA A 233 10.64 -14.23 -0.72
C ALA A 233 9.27 -14.14 -0.06
N ASN A 234 9.21 -13.74 1.23
CA ASN A 234 7.96 -13.56 1.96
C ASN A 234 7.09 -12.49 1.29
N ARG A 235 7.66 -11.33 0.96
CA ARG A 235 6.91 -10.22 0.36
C ARG A 235 6.34 -10.56 -1.02
N ILE A 236 7.06 -11.33 -1.84
CA ILE A 236 6.59 -11.73 -3.18
C ILE A 236 5.70 -12.98 -3.21
N SER A 237 5.56 -13.68 -2.07
CA SER A 237 4.69 -14.87 -1.97
C SER A 237 3.24 -14.52 -2.34
N LYS A 238 2.56 -15.43 -3.03
CA LYS A 238 1.17 -15.25 -3.47
C LYS A 238 0.19 -15.87 -2.48
N PHE A 239 0.61 -16.87 -1.72
CA PHE A 239 -0.18 -17.47 -0.67
C PHE A 239 0.06 -16.73 0.64
N ARG A 240 -0.99 -16.31 1.33
CA ARG A 240 -0.89 -15.65 2.65
C ARG A 240 -1.49 -16.54 3.73
N ILE A 241 -0.95 -16.44 4.94
CA ILE A 241 -1.47 -17.15 6.12
C ILE A 241 -2.83 -16.57 6.53
N TYR A 242 -2.99 -15.26 6.42
CA TYR A 242 -4.19 -14.49 6.74
C TYR A 242 -4.49 -13.45 5.65
N GLN A 243 -5.63 -12.76 5.75
CA GLN A 243 -5.99 -11.73 4.77
C GLN A 243 -5.12 -10.49 4.99
N THR A 244 -4.30 -10.14 4.00
CA THR A 244 -3.56 -8.88 3.98
C THR A 244 -4.25 -7.87 3.08
N PRO A 245 -4.20 -6.58 3.39
CA PRO A 245 -4.60 -5.54 2.45
C PRO A 245 -3.76 -5.63 1.16
N PRO A 246 -4.25 -5.05 0.05
CA PRO A 246 -3.46 -4.90 -1.18
C PRO A 246 -2.15 -4.15 -0.89
N LEU A 247 -1.10 -4.49 -1.63
CA LEU A 247 0.19 -3.81 -1.51
C LEU A 247 0.01 -2.30 -1.74
N ASN A 248 0.50 -1.49 -0.80
CA ASN A 248 0.57 -0.05 -0.96
C ASN A 248 1.89 0.39 -1.63
N THR A 249 2.00 1.68 -1.97
CA THR A 249 3.18 2.24 -2.65
C THR A 249 4.47 2.03 -1.86
N ASP A 250 4.44 2.11 -0.53
CA ASP A 250 5.61 1.93 0.32
C ASP A 250 6.06 0.46 0.34
N GLU A 251 5.13 -0.48 0.36
CA GLU A 251 5.42 -1.91 0.30
C GLU A 251 6.02 -2.31 -1.05
N ILE A 252 5.53 -1.74 -2.16
CA ILE A 252 6.11 -1.93 -3.49
C ILE A 252 7.53 -1.39 -3.53
N ALA A 253 7.76 -0.17 -3.05
CA ALA A 253 9.10 0.43 -2.99
C ALA A 253 10.06 -0.38 -2.11
N GLN A 254 9.58 -0.99 -1.02
CA GLN A 254 10.37 -1.88 -0.18
C GLN A 254 10.76 -3.18 -0.91
N ILE A 255 9.85 -3.76 -1.70
CA ILE A 255 10.14 -4.94 -2.53
C ILE A 255 11.21 -4.60 -3.57
N GLU A 256 11.06 -3.47 -4.28
CA GLU A 256 12.04 -2.99 -5.27
C GLU A 256 13.41 -2.78 -4.63
N LYS A 257 13.45 -2.07 -3.50
CA LYS A 257 14.69 -1.87 -2.73
C LYS A 257 15.34 -3.19 -2.32
N LEU A 258 14.56 -4.19 -1.89
CA LEU A 258 15.07 -5.50 -1.54
C LEU A 258 15.63 -6.25 -2.76
N ALA A 259 14.90 -6.25 -3.88
CA ALA A 259 15.33 -6.87 -5.12
C ALA A 259 16.64 -6.23 -5.64
N ASP A 260 16.69 -4.90 -5.71
CA ASP A 260 17.86 -4.12 -6.14
C ASP A 260 19.08 -4.43 -5.27
N SER A 261 18.87 -4.47 -3.96
CA SER A 261 19.94 -4.75 -3.02
C SER A 261 20.56 -6.15 -3.24
N LEU A 262 19.76 -7.11 -3.72
CA LEU A 262 20.20 -8.48 -4.03
C LEU A 262 20.68 -8.64 -5.49
N GLY A 263 20.60 -7.58 -6.30
CA GLY A 263 20.98 -7.57 -7.71
C GLY A 263 19.95 -8.23 -8.64
N ILE A 264 18.68 -8.33 -8.22
CA ILE A 264 17.62 -8.99 -8.98
C ILE A 264 16.78 -7.95 -9.71
N GLY A 265 16.85 -7.96 -11.04
CA GLY A 265 16.08 -7.06 -11.89
C GLY A 265 14.62 -7.50 -12.08
N ALA A 266 13.77 -6.60 -12.59
CA ALA A 266 12.33 -6.86 -12.78
C ALA A 266 12.02 -8.09 -13.66
N THR A 267 12.78 -8.28 -14.76
CA THR A 267 12.59 -9.44 -15.65
C THR A 267 12.96 -10.75 -14.95
N GLU A 268 14.06 -10.76 -14.19
CA GLU A 268 14.49 -11.94 -13.44
C GLU A 268 13.50 -12.27 -12.32
N MET A 269 12.97 -11.25 -11.64
CA MET A 269 11.91 -11.38 -10.64
C MET A 269 10.66 -12.04 -11.23
N ALA A 270 10.20 -11.59 -12.41
CA ALA A 270 9.04 -12.17 -13.07
C ALA A 270 9.26 -13.66 -13.42
N SER A 271 10.42 -13.99 -14.00
CA SER A 271 10.78 -15.39 -14.28
C SER A 271 10.88 -16.24 -13.01
N LEU A 272 11.38 -15.68 -11.91
CA LEU A 272 11.45 -16.37 -10.62
C LEU A 272 10.07 -16.72 -10.08
N GLN A 273 9.12 -15.77 -10.11
CA GLN A 273 7.75 -16.00 -9.64
C GLN A 273 7.03 -17.09 -10.44
N GLU A 274 7.29 -17.20 -11.74
CA GLU A 274 6.74 -18.27 -12.59
C GLU A 274 7.34 -19.64 -12.23
N ARG A 275 8.66 -19.71 -12.01
CA ARG A 275 9.33 -20.93 -11.56
C ARG A 275 8.83 -21.41 -10.20
N VAL A 276 8.67 -20.50 -9.23
CA VAL A 276 8.20 -20.84 -7.87
C VAL A 276 6.85 -21.55 -7.89
N ILE A 277 5.87 -21.06 -8.66
CA ILE A 277 4.56 -21.71 -8.79
C ILE A 277 4.71 -23.13 -9.37
N SER A 278 5.53 -23.26 -10.41
CA SER A 278 5.75 -24.53 -11.10
C SER A 278 6.43 -25.58 -10.22
N LEU A 279 7.28 -25.13 -9.29
CA LEU A 279 7.99 -25.97 -8.33
C LEU A 279 7.12 -26.33 -7.13
N LEU A 280 6.20 -25.46 -6.70
CA LEU A 280 5.43 -25.63 -5.47
C LEU A 280 4.71 -26.98 -5.38
N ILE A 281 3.98 -27.37 -6.43
CA ILE A 281 3.22 -28.64 -6.44
C ILE A 281 4.18 -29.84 -6.32
N LYS A 282 5.28 -29.81 -7.09
CA LYS A 282 6.28 -30.88 -7.10
C LYS A 282 6.95 -31.01 -5.73
N GLU A 283 7.38 -29.90 -5.14
CA GLU A 283 8.06 -29.87 -3.84
C GLU A 283 7.09 -30.23 -2.69
N ALA A 284 5.82 -29.86 -2.78
CA ALA A 284 4.83 -30.22 -1.77
C ALA A 284 4.52 -31.72 -1.74
N GLU A 285 4.27 -32.32 -2.90
CA GLU A 285 4.10 -33.78 -3.03
C GLU A 285 5.33 -34.51 -2.48
N PHE A 286 6.49 -33.98 -2.80
CA PHE A 286 7.78 -34.58 -2.50
C PHE A 286 8.19 -34.50 -1.03
N LEU A 287 7.96 -33.36 -0.38
CA LEU A 287 8.19 -33.17 1.05
C LEU A 287 7.04 -33.71 1.91
N GLU A 288 5.98 -34.21 1.27
CA GLU A 288 4.73 -34.64 1.89
C GLU A 288 4.11 -33.52 2.76
N ILE A 289 4.25 -32.28 2.29
CA ILE A 289 3.67 -31.10 2.92
C ILE A 289 2.30 -30.87 2.31
N LYS A 290 1.26 -30.87 3.13
CA LYS A 290 -0.10 -30.61 2.66
C LYS A 290 -0.26 -29.13 2.30
N ILE A 291 -0.49 -28.84 1.01
CA ILE A 291 -0.74 -27.48 0.51
C ILE A 291 -2.15 -27.28 -0.08
N GLY A 292 -2.99 -28.32 -0.04
CA GLY A 292 -4.31 -28.35 -0.63
C GLY A 292 -4.33 -29.04 -1.99
N SER A 293 -5.52 -29.43 -2.44
CA SER A 293 -5.71 -29.99 -3.78
C SER A 293 -5.62 -28.91 -4.85
N MET A 294 -5.44 -29.31 -6.12
CA MET A 294 -5.54 -28.37 -7.25
C MET A 294 -6.88 -27.62 -7.25
N THR A 295 -7.96 -28.28 -6.86
CA THR A 295 -9.29 -27.67 -6.73
C THR A 295 -9.30 -26.59 -5.64
N ASP A 296 -8.68 -26.83 -4.48
CA ASP A 296 -8.59 -25.84 -3.40
C ASP A 296 -7.78 -24.62 -3.85
N LEU A 297 -6.68 -24.84 -4.57
CA LEU A 297 -5.85 -23.75 -5.12
C LEU A 297 -6.63 -22.92 -6.14
N LEU A 298 -7.42 -23.56 -7.01
CA LEU A 298 -8.28 -22.86 -7.98
C LEU A 298 -9.41 -22.07 -7.31
N ILE A 299 -10.01 -22.62 -6.26
CA ILE A 299 -11.04 -21.93 -5.47
C ILE A 299 -10.45 -20.68 -4.80
N ASP A 300 -9.28 -20.81 -4.17
CA ASP A 300 -8.58 -19.69 -3.54
C ASP A 300 -8.21 -18.61 -4.58
N ALA A 301 -7.69 -19.02 -5.75
CA ALA A 301 -7.35 -18.10 -6.83
C ALA A 301 -8.58 -17.34 -7.36
N ASN A 302 -9.69 -18.05 -7.62
CA ASN A 302 -10.93 -17.43 -8.05
C ASN A 302 -11.50 -16.47 -7.01
N THR A 303 -11.40 -16.82 -5.72
CA THR A 303 -11.82 -15.95 -4.62
C THR A 303 -10.97 -14.67 -4.58
N LEU A 304 -9.65 -14.79 -4.80
CA LEU A 304 -8.74 -13.65 -4.84
C LEU A 304 -9.04 -12.73 -6.04
N ILE A 305 -9.25 -13.29 -7.23
CA ILE A 305 -9.62 -12.54 -8.44
C ILE A 305 -10.93 -11.79 -8.21
N TYR A 306 -11.94 -12.44 -7.63
CA TYR A 306 -13.22 -11.79 -7.34
C TYR A 306 -13.06 -10.62 -6.36
N LYS A 307 -12.26 -10.79 -5.29
CA LYS A 307 -11.95 -9.69 -4.36
C LYS A 307 -11.22 -8.53 -5.05
N GLN A 308 -10.25 -8.81 -5.91
CA GLN A 308 -9.56 -7.78 -6.69
C GLN A 308 -10.51 -7.04 -7.65
N TYR A 309 -11.41 -7.77 -8.30
CA TYR A 309 -12.44 -7.18 -9.15
C TYR A 309 -13.34 -6.19 -8.38
N LEU A 310 -13.81 -6.57 -7.18
CA LEU A 310 -14.61 -5.69 -6.33
C LEU A 310 -13.86 -4.41 -5.93
N LEU A 311 -12.56 -4.52 -5.62
CA LEU A 311 -11.73 -3.38 -5.28
C LEU A 311 -11.58 -2.42 -6.46
N VAL A 312 -11.29 -2.95 -7.66
CA VAL A 312 -11.19 -2.15 -8.89
C VAL A 312 -12.52 -1.45 -9.19
N GLU A 313 -13.64 -2.15 -9.07
CA GLU A 313 -14.98 -1.55 -9.20
C GLU A 313 -15.20 -0.40 -8.21
N SER A 314 -14.78 -0.56 -6.96
CA SER A 314 -14.87 0.50 -5.94
C SER A 314 -14.04 1.74 -6.32
N VAL A 315 -12.78 1.55 -6.71
CA VAL A 315 -11.88 2.64 -7.14
C VAL A 315 -12.44 3.35 -8.38
N LEU A 316 -12.97 2.62 -9.35
CA LEU A 316 -13.59 3.22 -10.54
C LEU A 316 -14.86 4.02 -10.21
N ARG A 317 -15.64 3.60 -9.21
CA ARG A 317 -16.79 4.38 -8.71
C ARG A 317 -16.34 5.65 -8.01
N GLU A 318 -15.31 5.57 -7.17
CA GLU A 318 -14.75 6.73 -6.49
C GLU A 318 -14.14 7.73 -7.47
N ASN A 319 -13.37 7.27 -8.46
CA ASN A 319 -12.83 8.10 -9.52
C ASN A 319 -13.95 8.84 -10.29
N ARG A 320 -15.01 8.13 -10.70
CA ARG A 320 -16.19 8.77 -11.31
C ARG A 320 -16.84 9.84 -10.42
N ARG A 321 -16.94 9.58 -9.11
CA ARG A 321 -17.44 10.58 -8.14
C ARG A 321 -16.52 11.79 -8.04
N MET A 322 -15.20 11.59 -7.98
CA MET A 322 -14.22 12.66 -7.95
C MET A 322 -14.26 13.50 -9.24
N GLN A 323 -14.34 12.87 -10.41
CA GLN A 323 -14.51 13.56 -11.69
C GLN A 323 -15.78 14.42 -11.71
N ALA A 324 -16.91 13.89 -11.24
CA ALA A 324 -18.16 14.65 -11.13
C ALA A 324 -18.08 15.81 -10.12
N GLN A 325 -17.26 15.67 -9.07
CA GLN A 325 -17.00 16.74 -8.12
C GLN A 325 -16.12 17.84 -8.73
N ILE A 326 -15.02 17.47 -9.40
CA ILE A 326 -14.12 18.40 -10.10
C ILE A 326 -14.89 19.20 -11.15
N ALA A 327 -15.74 18.55 -11.94
CA ALA A 327 -16.58 19.23 -12.93
C ALA A 327 -17.51 20.27 -12.27
N ARG A 328 -18.15 19.92 -11.15
CA ARG A 328 -19.01 20.86 -10.39
C ARG A 328 -18.21 22.04 -9.82
N ASP A 329 -17.01 21.79 -9.31
CA ASP A 329 -16.18 22.85 -8.73
C ASP A 329 -15.60 23.77 -9.81
N GLN A 330 -15.28 23.25 -11.00
CA GLN A 330 -14.92 24.07 -12.17
C GLN A 330 -16.06 24.99 -12.59
N VAL A 331 -17.29 24.49 -12.65
CA VAL A 331 -18.48 25.32 -12.95
C VAL A 331 -18.66 26.42 -11.90
N LYS A 332 -18.52 26.10 -10.61
CA LYS A 332 -18.59 27.10 -9.53
C LYS A 332 -17.49 28.15 -9.65
N LYS A 333 -16.26 27.75 -9.98
CA LYS A 333 -15.13 28.66 -10.17
C LYS A 333 -15.37 29.62 -11.34
N ALA A 334 -15.80 29.09 -12.49
CA ALA A 334 -16.13 29.90 -13.66
C ALA A 334 -17.25 30.91 -13.35
N ALA A 335 -18.32 30.49 -12.67
CA ALA A 335 -19.39 31.39 -12.24
C ALA A 335 -18.88 32.52 -11.32
N LEU A 336 -17.97 32.20 -10.39
CA LEU A 336 -17.40 33.18 -9.47
C LEU A 336 -16.45 34.16 -10.18
N GLU A 337 -15.70 33.72 -11.18
CA GLU A 337 -14.88 34.59 -12.03
C GLU A 337 -15.74 35.52 -12.89
N SER A 338 -16.81 35.00 -13.50
CA SER A 338 -17.79 35.84 -14.22
C SER A 338 -18.43 36.87 -13.31
N LEU A 339 -18.83 36.49 -12.09
CA LEU A 339 -19.39 37.42 -11.11
C LEU A 339 -18.39 38.53 -10.74
N LYS A 340 -17.11 38.18 -10.55
CA LYS A 340 -16.04 39.17 -10.28
C LYS A 340 -15.89 40.16 -11.43
N THR A 341 -15.84 39.68 -12.66
CA THR A 341 -15.73 40.52 -13.86
C THR A 341 -16.92 41.46 -13.98
N ILE A 342 -18.15 40.93 -13.85
CA ILE A 342 -19.38 41.72 -13.89
C ILE A 342 -19.36 42.80 -12.78
N THR A 343 -19.02 42.43 -11.55
CA THR A 343 -18.94 43.38 -10.42
C THR A 343 -17.92 44.48 -10.67
N ALA A 344 -16.76 44.16 -11.24
CA ALA A 344 -15.72 45.13 -11.58
C ALA A 344 -16.21 46.11 -12.66
N THR A 345 -16.82 45.61 -13.73
CA THR A 345 -17.37 46.43 -14.82
C THR A 345 -18.46 47.38 -14.33
N LEU A 346 -19.39 46.89 -13.51
CA LEU A 346 -20.47 47.72 -12.97
C LEU A 346 -19.94 48.79 -12.00
N SER A 347 -18.95 48.44 -11.16
CA SER A 347 -18.27 49.40 -10.29
C SER A 347 -17.61 50.53 -11.10
N HIS A 348 -16.99 50.20 -12.24
CA HIS A 348 -16.42 51.19 -13.14
C HIS A 348 -17.47 52.16 -13.71
N TYR A 349 -18.64 51.65 -14.16
CA TYR A 349 -19.73 52.50 -14.63
C TYR A 349 -20.28 53.44 -13.56
N ILE A 350 -20.50 52.93 -12.35
CA ILE A 350 -21.00 53.74 -11.22
C ILE A 350 -19.98 54.82 -10.86
N ASN A 351 -18.70 54.47 -10.70
CA ASN A 351 -17.66 55.42 -10.33
C ASN A 351 -17.53 56.56 -11.36
N ASN A 352 -17.57 56.24 -12.65
CA ASN A 352 -17.50 57.24 -13.72
C ASN A 352 -18.72 58.17 -13.71
N ALA A 353 -19.92 57.62 -13.54
CA ALA A 353 -21.14 58.39 -13.44
C ALA A 353 -21.12 59.31 -12.20
N SER A 354 -20.71 58.81 -11.04
CA SER A 354 -20.56 59.58 -9.80
C SER A 354 -19.53 60.70 -9.94
N ALA A 355 -18.36 60.43 -10.52
CA ALA A 355 -17.34 61.45 -10.76
C ALA A 355 -17.83 62.55 -11.71
N THR A 356 -18.58 62.17 -12.75
CA THR A 356 -19.20 63.11 -13.68
C THR A 356 -20.24 63.98 -12.98
N ILE A 357 -21.10 63.38 -12.15
CA ILE A 357 -22.10 64.11 -11.36
C ILE A 357 -21.41 65.13 -10.43
N LEU A 358 -20.39 64.69 -9.68
CA LEU A 358 -19.67 65.54 -8.74
C LEU A 358 -18.98 66.72 -9.46
N GLY A 359 -18.27 66.45 -10.55
CA GLY A 359 -17.57 67.49 -11.31
C GLY A 359 -18.55 68.52 -11.90
N ARG A 360 -19.71 68.07 -12.39
CA ARG A 360 -20.75 68.98 -12.90
C ARG A 360 -21.42 69.78 -11.79
N ALA A 361 -21.68 69.16 -10.64
CA ALA A 361 -22.22 69.86 -9.47
C ALA A 361 -21.28 70.98 -8.99
N GLN A 362 -19.97 70.69 -8.91
CA GLN A 362 -18.95 71.69 -8.56
C GLN A 362 -18.86 72.82 -9.57
N LEU A 363 -19.00 72.55 -10.87
CA LEU A 363 -19.02 73.59 -11.91
C LEU A 363 -20.23 74.52 -11.75
N VAL A 364 -21.41 73.96 -11.46
CA VAL A 364 -22.62 74.74 -11.18
C VAL A 364 -22.44 75.58 -9.92
N GLU A 365 -21.91 75.00 -8.84
CA GLU A 365 -21.62 75.70 -7.59
C GLU A 365 -20.61 76.85 -7.79
N LEU A 366 -19.56 76.62 -8.57
CA LEU A 366 -18.56 77.63 -8.92
C LEU A 366 -19.18 78.77 -9.74
N ALA A 367 -20.04 78.45 -10.72
CA ALA A 367 -20.75 79.44 -11.52
C ALA A 367 -21.69 80.30 -10.66
N ILE A 368 -22.37 79.70 -9.69
CA ILE A 368 -23.23 80.39 -8.72
C ILE A 368 -22.39 81.30 -7.81
N SER A 369 -21.30 80.80 -7.25
CA SER A 369 -20.46 81.53 -6.27
C SER A 369 -19.71 82.73 -6.87
N LYS A 370 -19.36 82.70 -8.16
CA LYS A 370 -18.60 83.78 -8.83
C LYS A 370 -19.45 84.94 -9.35
N GLY A 371 -20.79 84.86 -9.30
CA GLY A 371 -21.69 85.94 -9.74
C GLY A 371 -21.55 86.37 -11.21
N THR A 372 -20.80 85.62 -12.04
CA THR A 372 -20.64 85.89 -13.47
C THR A 372 -21.86 85.35 -14.22
N VAL A 373 -22.86 86.21 -14.38
CA VAL A 373 -24.05 85.94 -15.19
C VAL A 373 -23.87 86.57 -16.56
N ALA A 374 -23.71 85.71 -17.55
CA ALA A 374 -24.37 85.90 -18.84
C ALA A 374 -25.09 84.63 -19.30
N ASP A 375 -24.79 83.46 -18.69
CA ASP A 375 -25.32 82.19 -19.17
C ASP A 375 -25.53 81.12 -18.06
N THR A 376 -25.93 81.55 -16.87
CA THR A 376 -26.20 80.63 -15.74
C THR A 376 -27.34 79.66 -16.06
N GLN A 377 -28.31 80.04 -16.90
CA GLN A 377 -29.38 79.15 -17.33
C GLN A 377 -28.88 78.02 -18.27
N GLN A 378 -27.99 78.32 -19.23
CA GLN A 378 -27.49 77.30 -20.15
C GLN A 378 -26.43 76.42 -19.50
N VAL A 379 -25.48 76.98 -18.73
CA VAL A 379 -24.45 76.18 -18.03
C VAL A 379 -25.07 75.27 -16.95
N ALA A 380 -26.07 75.76 -16.21
CA ALA A 380 -26.82 74.93 -15.26
C ALA A 380 -27.69 73.90 -15.99
N GLY A 381 -28.34 74.27 -17.09
CA GLY A 381 -29.13 73.36 -17.92
C GLY A 381 -28.31 72.21 -18.49
N ASP A 382 -27.15 72.51 -19.09
CA ASP A 382 -26.22 71.54 -19.67
C ASP A 382 -25.64 70.62 -18.58
N SER A 383 -25.25 71.20 -17.44
CA SER A 383 -24.73 70.42 -16.30
C SER A 383 -25.79 69.53 -15.69
N MET A 384 -27.03 70.02 -15.54
CA MET A 384 -28.16 69.24 -15.04
C MET A 384 -28.54 68.12 -16.00
N GLY A 385 -28.50 68.36 -17.32
CA GLY A 385 -28.71 67.33 -18.34
C GLY A 385 -27.68 66.20 -18.25
N ILE A 386 -26.42 66.52 -18.00
CA ILE A 386 -25.34 65.53 -17.82
C ILE A 386 -25.51 64.77 -16.49
N ILE A 387 -25.92 65.44 -15.41
CA ILE A 387 -26.21 64.81 -14.11
C ILE A 387 -27.36 63.82 -14.26
N ILE A 388 -28.49 64.24 -14.87
CA ILE A 388 -29.65 63.37 -15.11
C ILE A 388 -29.24 62.13 -15.90
N LYS A 389 -28.48 62.30 -16.99
CA LYS A 389 -27.97 61.18 -17.80
C LYS A 389 -27.09 60.22 -16.98
N SER A 390 -26.29 60.76 -16.07
CA SER A 390 -25.42 59.96 -15.20
C SER A 390 -26.22 59.19 -14.15
N VAL A 391 -27.30 59.78 -13.62
CA VAL A 391 -28.24 59.11 -12.71
C VAL A 391 -29.03 58.02 -13.44
N GLU A 392 -29.49 58.27 -14.66
CA GLU A 392 -30.13 57.25 -15.51
C GLU A 392 -29.17 56.07 -15.76
N THR A 393 -27.89 56.36 -16.02
CA THR A 393 -26.84 55.33 -16.18
C THR A 393 -26.70 54.47 -14.92
N ILE A 394 -26.65 55.07 -13.74
CA ILE A 394 -26.59 54.35 -12.46
C ILE A 394 -27.85 53.50 -12.26
N SER A 395 -29.02 54.03 -12.55
CA SER A 395 -30.30 53.30 -12.41
C SER A 395 -30.35 52.06 -13.30
N LEU A 396 -29.90 52.14 -14.56
CA LEU A 396 -29.82 50.98 -15.47
C LEU A 396 -28.86 49.92 -14.95
N VAL A 397 -27.69 50.35 -14.46
CA VAL A 397 -26.69 49.45 -13.87
C VAL A 397 -27.26 48.73 -12.63
N LEU A 398 -28.00 49.44 -11.78
CA LEU A 398 -28.67 48.85 -10.61
C LEU A 398 -29.82 47.91 -10.98
N GLU A 399 -30.56 48.21 -12.05
CA GLU A 399 -31.61 47.34 -12.56
C GLU A 399 -31.05 46.03 -13.12
N GLU A 400 -29.91 46.09 -13.82
CA GLU A 400 -29.23 44.89 -14.32
C GLU A 400 -28.62 44.08 -13.17
N LEU A 401 -28.08 44.72 -12.13
CA LEU A 401 -27.66 44.06 -10.88
C LEU A 401 -28.79 43.29 -10.20
N LYS A 402 -30.00 43.84 -10.20
CA LYS A 402 -31.17 43.19 -9.60
C LYS A 402 -31.57 41.91 -10.35
N LYS A 403 -31.33 41.85 -11.67
CA LYS A 403 -31.56 40.63 -12.47
C LYS A 403 -30.51 39.54 -12.18
N LEU A 404 -29.35 39.91 -11.66
CA LEU A 404 -28.31 38.97 -11.22
C LEU A 404 -28.61 38.37 -9.83
N SER A 405 -29.66 38.76 -9.11
CA SER A 405 -30.00 38.13 -7.82
C SER A 405 -30.77 36.82 -7.94
N SER A 406 -31.06 36.34 -9.16
CA SER A 406 -31.84 35.13 -9.45
C SER A 406 -31.05 34.04 -10.20
N PHE A 407 -29.74 33.91 -9.95
CA PHE A 407 -28.88 32.85 -10.54
C PHE A 407 -29.28 31.44 -10.06
N ASP A 408 -30.46 30.97 -10.45
CA ASP A 408 -30.77 29.54 -10.45
C ASP A 408 -30.13 28.89 -11.68
N THR A 409 -28.95 28.32 -11.46
CA THR A 409 -28.40 27.10 -12.09
C THR A 409 -29.02 26.59 -13.40
N THR A 410 -28.93 27.33 -14.50
CA THR A 410 -29.12 26.77 -15.86
C THR A 410 -27.83 26.86 -16.66
N HIS A 411 -27.49 25.76 -17.33
CA HIS A 411 -26.23 25.48 -18.04
C HIS A 411 -25.51 26.73 -18.61
N TYR A 412 -24.37 27.05 -18.00
CA TYR A 412 -23.43 28.07 -18.49
C TYR A 412 -22.35 27.38 -19.33
N HIS A 413 -22.33 27.63 -20.64
CA HIS A 413 -21.21 27.30 -21.51
C HIS A 413 -20.56 28.60 -22.00
N ASP A 414 -19.21 28.61 -21.96
CA ASP A 414 -18.23 29.49 -22.62
C ASP A 414 -18.59 30.97 -22.80
N ASP A 415 -17.94 31.87 -22.04
CA ASP A 415 -17.57 33.29 -22.27
C ASP A 415 -18.51 34.26 -23.05
N THR A 416 -19.69 33.84 -23.46
CA THR A 416 -20.54 34.50 -24.44
C THR A 416 -21.50 35.51 -23.80
N ASP A 417 -21.79 35.38 -22.50
CA ASP A 417 -22.79 36.23 -21.83
C ASP A 417 -22.24 37.40 -20.99
N ILE A 418 -20.92 37.46 -20.68
CA ILE A 418 -20.31 38.71 -20.17
C ILE A 418 -20.39 39.79 -21.25
N LEU A 419 -20.09 39.40 -22.50
CA LEU A 419 -20.31 40.21 -23.69
C LEU A 419 -21.76 40.67 -23.78
N ASN A 420 -22.74 39.82 -23.43
CA ASN A 420 -24.16 40.14 -23.52
C ASN A 420 -24.62 41.20 -22.50
N ILE A 421 -24.07 41.24 -21.27
CA ILE A 421 -24.39 42.31 -20.31
C ILE A 421 -23.77 43.64 -20.75
N GLU A 422 -22.49 43.65 -21.14
CA GLU A 422 -21.84 44.87 -21.62
C GLU A 422 -22.51 45.38 -22.91
N GLU A 423 -22.87 44.48 -23.82
CA GLU A 423 -23.57 44.78 -25.05
C GLU A 423 -25.00 45.27 -24.80
N ARG A 424 -25.76 44.65 -23.88
CA ARG A 424 -27.10 45.12 -23.47
C ARG A 424 -27.02 46.50 -22.83
N LEU A 425 -26.07 46.73 -21.92
CA LEU A 425 -25.85 48.04 -21.32
C LEU A 425 -25.49 49.06 -22.40
N ARG A 426 -24.56 48.76 -23.33
CA ARG A 426 -24.22 49.63 -24.46
C ARG A 426 -25.43 49.91 -25.37
N GLN A 427 -26.23 48.90 -25.68
CA GLN A 427 -27.43 49.03 -26.51
C GLN A 427 -28.49 49.90 -25.84
N GLN A 428 -28.77 49.68 -24.55
CA GLN A 428 -29.70 50.50 -23.76
C GLN A 428 -29.22 51.94 -23.62
N MET A 429 -27.91 52.15 -23.37
CA MET A 429 -27.32 53.48 -23.31
C MET A 429 -27.33 54.20 -24.68
N SER A 430 -27.17 53.47 -25.78
CA SER A 430 -27.28 53.99 -27.14
C SER A 430 -28.71 54.42 -27.48
N ALA A 431 -29.71 53.62 -27.09
CA ALA A 431 -31.13 53.91 -27.29
C ALA A 431 -31.56 55.22 -26.58
N LEU A 432 -31.11 55.43 -25.34
CA LEU A 432 -31.33 56.68 -24.59
C LEU A 432 -30.69 57.91 -25.26
N GLY A 433 -29.59 57.72 -25.99
CA GLY A 433 -28.96 58.76 -26.79
C GLY A 433 -29.70 59.08 -28.09
N ALA A 434 -30.44 58.12 -28.66
CA ALA A 434 -31.11 58.25 -29.95
C ALA A 434 -32.53 58.85 -29.85
N GLU A 435 -33.30 58.56 -28.80
CA GLU A 435 -34.68 59.05 -28.63
C GLU A 435 -34.79 60.58 -28.51
N ARG A 436 -33.74 61.26 -28.04
CA ARG A 436 -33.74 62.74 -27.88
C ARG A 436 -33.22 63.53 -29.09
N ARG A 437 -32.84 62.87 -30.19
CA ARG A 437 -32.42 63.52 -31.45
C ARG A 437 -33.56 63.74 -32.46
N LYS A 438 -34.81 63.38 -32.15
CA LYS A 438 -35.95 63.80 -32.98
C LYS A 438 -36.24 65.28 -32.73
N PRO A 439 -36.17 66.16 -33.74
CA PRO A 439 -36.58 67.55 -33.56
C PRO A 439 -38.08 67.59 -33.30
N VAL A 440 -38.47 68.36 -32.28
CA VAL A 440 -39.86 68.76 -32.06
C VAL A 440 -40.27 69.57 -33.29
N SER A 441 -41.13 69.01 -34.15
CA SER A 441 -41.75 69.76 -35.23
C SER A 441 -42.65 70.83 -34.61
N ALA A 442 -42.23 72.08 -34.70
CA ALA A 442 -43.03 73.24 -34.34
C ALA A 442 -44.30 73.28 -35.21
N GLY A 443 -45.44 73.46 -34.56
CA GLY A 443 -46.69 73.85 -35.20
C GLY A 443 -46.70 75.35 -35.50
N ASN A 444 -47.26 75.66 -36.67
CA ASN A 444 -47.46 76.95 -37.35
C ASN A 444 -46.25 77.59 -38.02
#